data_AF-A0A6I2KX94-F1
#
_entry.id   AF-A0A6I2KX94-F1
#
_cell.length_a   1.000
_cell.length_b   1.000
_cell.length_c   1.000
_cell.angle_alpha   90.00
_cell.angle_beta   90.00
_cell.angle_gamma   90.00
#
_symmetry.space_group_name_H-M   'P 1'
#
loop_
_entity.id
_entity.type
_entity.pdbx_description
1 polymer ?
#
loop_
_entity_poly.entity_id
_entity_poly.type
_entity_poly.pdbx_seq_one_letter_code
_entity_poly.pdbx_strand_id
1 'polypeptide(L)'
;MKIEKKRLLPLGLGLFVFAIAALLADKAWSEKQQQLDLITDFYKDHLARPEARQASQLPSGSFYSKELEALVDANSQLCFSLSRGDDICGYGADQDVFLQTQEASPTLDFDRSSFRVSRVGDNVVEASFNVYPDMGTAYDRQIRYVLVREDDGWRVDDMLLPQGRSMRAEIQQENDAILARARDLGDTAGWVFNYLGSEDMMDRAARFIAFPVQVCDPYGACAAMKRDDPRLMQALDALGDSSPNLPLLPKSGDVEATDGKVVAIGGLDFTFQNRAWWVTKIDLRRLPQMLAPRHE
;
A
#
# COMPACT_ATOMS: atom_id res chain seq x y z
N MET A 1 49.00 -57.98 13.83
CA MET A 1 47.52 -57.94 13.82
C MET A 1 47.03 -58.12 12.38
N LYS A 2 46.34 -59.22 12.03
CA LYS A 2 45.70 -59.40 10.72
C LYS A 2 44.28 -58.83 10.81
N ILE A 3 44.05 -57.65 10.26
CA ILE A 3 42.71 -57.04 10.22
C ILE A 3 41.91 -57.73 9.10
N GLU A 4 40.76 -58.31 9.45
CA GLU A 4 39.86 -58.95 8.49
C GLU A 4 39.23 -57.90 7.57
N LYS A 5 39.75 -57.77 6.35
CA LYS A 5 39.25 -56.84 5.32
C LYS A 5 37.76 -57.02 5.01
N LYS A 6 37.18 -58.21 5.22
CA LYS A 6 35.76 -58.49 5.01
C LYS A 6 34.83 -57.75 5.99
N ARG A 7 35.32 -57.34 7.17
CA ARG A 7 34.54 -56.56 8.15
C ARG A 7 34.67 -55.05 8.00
N LEU A 8 35.67 -54.57 7.26
CA LEU A 8 35.92 -53.13 7.07
C LEU A 8 34.92 -52.47 6.11
N LEU A 9 34.47 -53.22 5.09
CA LEU A 9 33.53 -52.71 4.09
C LEU A 9 32.13 -52.38 4.66
N PRO A 10 31.46 -53.28 5.44
CA PRO A 10 30.17 -52.95 6.05
C PRO A 10 30.28 -51.87 7.15
N LEU A 11 31.41 -51.82 7.87
CA LEU A 11 31.69 -50.76 8.85
C LEU A 11 31.86 -49.39 8.19
N GLY A 12 32.59 -49.32 7.08
CA GLY A 12 32.77 -48.09 6.30
C GLY A 12 31.45 -47.59 5.70
N LEU A 13 30.62 -48.51 5.17
CA LEU A 13 29.29 -48.15 4.64
C LEU A 13 28.36 -47.64 5.74
N GLY A 14 28.37 -48.28 6.92
CA GLY A 14 27.61 -47.83 8.09
C GLY A 14 28.01 -46.43 8.53
N LEU A 15 29.32 -46.17 8.69
CA LEU A 15 29.83 -44.85 9.07
C LEU A 15 29.50 -43.76 8.03
N PHE A 16 29.52 -44.08 6.74
CA PHE A 16 29.14 -43.15 5.69
C PHE A 16 27.65 -42.77 5.74
N VAL A 17 26.77 -43.75 5.99
CA VAL A 17 25.33 -43.49 6.17
C VAL A 17 25.06 -42.63 7.41
N PHE A 18 25.76 -42.90 8.53
CA PHE A 18 25.65 -42.06 9.73
C PHE A 18 26.14 -40.62 9.49
N ALA A 19 27.24 -40.44 8.76
CA ALA A 19 27.74 -39.11 8.41
C ALA A 19 26.74 -38.32 7.54
N ILE A 20 26.12 -38.97 6.55
CA ILE A 20 25.05 -38.35 5.74
C ILE A 20 23.87 -37.97 6.61
N ALA A 21 23.40 -38.86 7.49
CA ALA A 21 22.27 -38.58 8.38
C ALA A 21 22.56 -37.41 9.34
N ALA A 22 23.78 -37.33 9.88
CA ALA A 22 24.21 -36.23 10.74
C ALA A 22 24.26 -34.89 9.98
N LEU A 23 24.80 -34.87 8.76
CA LEU A 23 24.82 -33.68 7.91
C LEU A 23 23.42 -33.18 7.53
N LEU A 24 22.50 -34.11 7.23
CA LEU A 24 21.10 -33.75 6.95
C LEU A 24 20.39 -33.21 8.18
N ALA A 25 20.67 -33.77 9.36
CA ALA A 25 20.11 -33.28 10.62
C ALA A 25 20.64 -31.88 10.99
N ASP A 26 21.95 -31.64 10.79
CA ASP A 26 22.58 -30.34 11.02
C ASP A 26 22.04 -29.27 10.06
N LYS A 27 21.93 -29.61 8.77
CA LYS A 27 21.31 -28.74 7.77
C LYS A 27 19.86 -28.41 8.13
N ALA A 28 19.07 -29.41 8.48
CA ALA A 28 17.67 -29.21 8.87
C ALA A 28 17.55 -28.38 10.16
N TRP A 29 18.47 -28.52 11.11
CA TRP A 29 18.48 -27.68 12.31
C TRP A 29 18.88 -26.24 11.98
N SER A 30 19.90 -26.04 11.14
CA SER A 30 20.32 -24.72 10.67
C SER A 30 19.20 -23.99 9.93
N GLU A 31 18.47 -24.68 9.04
CA GLU A 31 17.34 -24.07 8.32
C GLU A 31 16.23 -23.63 9.28
N LYS A 32 15.92 -24.45 10.29
CA LYS A 32 14.91 -24.11 11.31
C LYS A 32 15.32 -22.92 12.14
N GLN A 33 16.59 -22.83 12.50
CA GLN A 33 17.12 -21.71 13.28
C GLN A 33 17.11 -20.43 12.44
N GLN A 34 17.51 -20.48 11.17
CA GLN A 34 17.47 -19.34 10.25
C GLN A 34 16.05 -18.73 10.12
N GLN A 35 15.00 -19.57 10.12
CA GLN A 35 13.62 -19.07 10.09
C GLN A 35 13.25 -18.27 11.35
N LEU A 36 13.68 -18.75 12.52
CA LEU A 36 13.44 -18.07 13.80
C LEU A 36 14.28 -16.79 13.92
N ASP A 37 15.53 -16.85 13.49
CA ASP A 37 16.47 -15.72 13.53
C ASP A 37 15.99 -14.59 12.62
N LEU A 38 15.48 -14.90 11.42
CA LEU A 38 14.90 -13.91 10.49
C LEU A 38 13.86 -13.02 11.18
N ILE A 39 12.90 -13.63 11.89
CA ILE A 39 11.82 -12.89 12.56
C ILE A 39 12.34 -12.23 13.85
N THR A 40 13.20 -12.92 14.60
CA THR A 40 13.76 -12.39 15.85
C THR A 40 14.60 -11.13 15.61
N ASP A 41 15.51 -11.18 14.64
CA ASP A 41 16.42 -10.09 14.33
C ASP A 41 15.68 -8.90 13.73
N PHE A 42 14.64 -9.15 12.91
CA PHE A 42 13.72 -8.12 12.47
C PHE A 42 13.09 -7.38 13.67
N TYR A 43 12.51 -8.10 14.64
CA TYR A 43 11.85 -7.45 15.78
C TYR A 43 12.83 -6.76 16.73
N LYS A 44 14.04 -7.29 16.92
CA LYS A 44 15.07 -6.60 17.69
C LYS A 44 15.39 -5.25 17.07
N ASP A 45 15.54 -5.23 15.75
CA ASP A 45 15.86 -4.02 15.01
C ASP A 45 14.69 -3.02 15.00
N HIS A 46 13.48 -3.50 14.67
CA HIS A 46 12.25 -2.70 14.65
C HIS A 46 11.94 -2.09 16.02
N LEU A 47 12.11 -2.85 17.10
CA LEU A 47 11.90 -2.37 18.46
C LEU A 47 13.08 -1.57 19.02
N ALA A 48 14.26 -1.55 18.38
CA ALA A 48 15.35 -0.68 18.81
C ALA A 48 15.20 0.77 18.32
N ARG A 49 14.36 1.02 17.30
CA ARG A 49 14.22 2.32 16.63
C ARG A 49 12.80 2.88 16.75
N PRO A 50 12.36 3.35 17.93
CA PRO A 50 10.99 3.85 18.14
C PRO A 50 10.60 4.99 17.17
N GLU A 51 11.55 5.81 16.75
CA GLU A 51 11.37 6.88 15.75
C GLU A 51 11.11 6.37 14.32
N ALA A 52 11.49 5.12 14.02
CA ALA A 52 11.29 4.45 12.75
C ALA A 52 10.01 3.59 12.72
N ARG A 53 9.30 3.45 13.84
CA ARG A 53 7.98 2.77 13.92
C ARG A 53 6.84 3.64 13.38
N GLN A 54 7.09 4.31 12.26
CA GLN A 54 6.09 5.12 11.59
C GLN A 54 5.17 4.20 10.79
N ALA A 55 3.89 4.51 10.77
CA ALA A 55 2.98 3.97 9.78
C ALA A 55 3.59 4.19 8.38
N SER A 56 3.49 3.19 7.50
CA SER A 56 4.09 3.08 6.17
C SER A 56 5.58 2.69 6.07
N GLN A 57 6.31 2.45 7.17
CA GLN A 57 7.68 1.93 7.08
C GLN A 57 7.69 0.41 6.98
N LEU A 58 7.56 -0.07 5.74
CA LEU A 58 7.77 -1.48 5.42
C LEU A 58 9.28 -1.71 5.18
N PRO A 59 9.87 -2.79 5.72
CA PRO A 59 11.27 -3.12 5.52
C PRO A 59 11.52 -3.37 4.04
N SER A 60 12.44 -2.62 3.45
CA SER A 60 12.88 -2.84 2.07
C SER A 60 13.92 -3.96 1.98
N GLY A 61 13.99 -4.62 0.83
CA GLY A 61 15.04 -5.61 0.54
C GLY A 61 14.82 -6.97 1.19
N SER A 62 15.83 -7.53 1.86
CA SER A 62 15.93 -8.98 2.16
C SER A 62 14.97 -9.53 3.22
N PHE A 63 13.92 -8.81 3.62
CA PHE A 63 12.92 -9.31 4.56
C PHE A 63 11.76 -10.01 3.84
N TYR A 64 11.13 -9.32 2.87
CA TYR A 64 10.04 -9.87 2.09
C TYR A 64 10.51 -10.76 0.96
N SER A 65 9.64 -11.67 0.52
CA SER A 65 9.82 -12.36 -0.74
C SER A 65 9.73 -11.35 -1.89
N LYS A 66 10.35 -11.66 -3.02
CA LYS A 66 10.28 -10.79 -4.21
C LYS A 66 8.84 -10.56 -4.65
N GLU A 67 7.97 -11.55 -4.49
CA GLU A 67 6.56 -11.43 -4.85
C GLU A 67 5.79 -10.52 -3.89
N LEU A 68 6.01 -10.63 -2.58
CA LEU A 68 5.35 -9.77 -1.61
C LEU A 68 5.87 -8.33 -1.72
N GLU A 69 7.17 -8.13 -1.94
CA GLU A 69 7.77 -6.82 -2.19
C GLU A 69 7.15 -6.16 -3.43
N ALA A 70 7.03 -6.90 -4.54
CA ALA A 70 6.37 -6.40 -5.74
C ALA A 70 4.88 -6.04 -5.52
N LEU A 71 4.18 -6.79 -4.67
CA LEU A 71 2.78 -6.51 -4.31
C LEU A 71 2.65 -5.22 -3.47
N VAL A 72 3.54 -5.04 -2.50
CA VAL A 72 3.64 -3.81 -1.69
C VAL A 72 3.99 -2.60 -2.57
N ASP A 73 4.97 -2.75 -3.46
CA ASP A 73 5.38 -1.68 -4.39
C ASP A 73 4.23 -1.30 -5.33
N ALA A 74 3.51 -2.29 -5.85
CA ALA A 74 2.33 -2.04 -6.68
C ALA A 74 1.26 -1.26 -5.92
N ASN A 75 1.02 -1.59 -4.65
CA ASN A 75 0.09 -0.86 -3.80
C ASN A 75 0.51 0.59 -3.57
N SER A 76 1.78 0.81 -3.20
CA SER A 76 2.33 2.15 -3.03
C SER A 76 2.19 3.00 -4.32
N GLN A 77 2.51 2.41 -5.47
CA GLN A 77 2.36 3.08 -6.76
C GLN A 77 0.90 3.39 -7.11
N LEU A 78 -0.03 2.47 -6.85
CA LEU A 78 -1.46 2.69 -7.06
C LEU A 78 -1.99 3.80 -6.15
N CYS A 79 -1.61 3.82 -4.87
CA CYS A 79 -1.97 4.89 -3.97
C CYS A 79 -1.44 6.24 -4.42
N PHE A 80 -0.15 6.31 -4.77
CA PHE A 80 0.47 7.55 -5.22
C PHE A 80 -0.16 8.10 -6.50
N SER A 81 -0.47 7.22 -7.46
CA SER A 81 -0.91 7.64 -8.81
C SER A 81 -2.42 7.72 -8.99
N LEU A 82 -3.20 6.89 -8.31
CA LEU A 82 -4.61 6.69 -8.57
C LEU A 82 -5.54 6.99 -7.39
N SER A 83 -5.02 7.19 -6.17
CA SER A 83 -5.89 7.55 -5.04
C SER A 83 -6.67 8.84 -5.34
N ARG A 84 -7.98 8.79 -5.07
CA ARG A 84 -8.94 9.86 -5.37
C ARG A 84 -9.37 10.64 -4.13
N GLY A 85 -9.10 10.14 -2.92
CA GLY A 85 -9.42 10.83 -1.69
C GLY A 85 -8.19 11.44 -1.01
N ASP A 86 -8.45 12.23 0.03
CA ASP A 86 -7.44 12.64 1.01
C ASP A 86 -7.25 11.62 2.12
N ASP A 87 -7.97 10.50 2.08
CA ASP A 87 -7.75 9.38 2.98
C ASP A 87 -6.31 8.90 2.85
N ILE A 88 -5.73 8.55 4.00
CA ILE A 88 -4.44 7.89 4.07
C ILE A 88 -4.53 6.61 3.24
N CYS A 89 -3.58 6.44 2.31
CA CYS A 89 -3.59 5.36 1.33
C CYS A 89 -2.26 4.63 1.39
N GLY A 90 -2.32 3.31 1.36
CA GLY A 90 -1.18 2.43 1.29
C GLY A 90 -1.26 1.42 2.41
N TYR A 91 -0.84 0.20 2.12
CA TYR A 91 -0.81 -0.84 3.13
C TYR A 91 0.10 -0.45 4.29
N GLY A 92 -0.48 -0.42 5.49
CA GLY A 92 0.21 0.02 6.70
C GLY A 92 0.36 1.53 6.85
N ALA A 93 -0.27 2.35 6.01
CA ALA A 93 -0.15 3.81 6.11
C ALA A 93 -0.84 4.41 7.35
N ASP A 94 -1.79 3.69 7.96
CA ASP A 94 -2.51 4.12 9.17
C ASP A 94 -2.05 3.43 10.47
N GLN A 95 -1.21 2.40 10.38
CA GLN A 95 -0.80 1.63 11.56
C GLN A 95 0.51 0.88 11.33
N ASP A 96 1.23 0.58 12.40
CA ASP A 96 2.34 -0.36 12.35
C ASP A 96 1.79 -1.78 12.16
N VAL A 97 1.98 -2.33 10.97
CA VAL A 97 1.49 -3.67 10.58
C VAL A 97 2.19 -4.80 11.35
N PHE A 98 3.40 -4.56 11.83
CA PHE A 98 4.19 -5.54 12.59
C PHE A 98 3.85 -5.52 14.07
N LEU A 99 3.27 -4.43 14.58
CA LEU A 99 2.76 -4.33 15.94
C LEU A 99 1.23 -4.45 16.02
N GLN A 100 0.54 -4.40 14.88
CA GLN A 100 -0.93 -4.35 14.78
C GLN A 100 -1.53 -3.30 15.71
N THR A 101 -1.00 -2.08 15.63
CA THR A 101 -1.47 -0.95 16.45
C THR A 101 -1.08 0.37 15.79
N GLN A 102 -1.87 1.41 16.04
CA GLN A 102 -1.54 2.78 15.63
C GLN A 102 -0.54 3.44 16.59
N GLU A 103 -0.59 3.04 17.86
CA GLU A 103 0.28 3.54 18.92
C GLU A 103 0.78 2.37 19.76
N ALA A 104 2.01 2.47 20.25
CA ALA A 104 2.61 1.51 21.16
C ALA A 104 3.11 2.23 22.43
N SER A 105 3.38 1.47 23.50
CA SER A 105 3.95 2.07 24.71
C SER A 105 5.23 2.85 24.38
N PRO A 106 5.40 4.09 24.88
CA PRO A 106 6.63 4.88 24.70
C PRO A 106 7.88 4.18 25.24
N THR A 107 7.68 3.20 26.12
CA THR A 107 8.75 2.42 26.74
C THR A 107 8.84 1.00 26.18
N LEU A 108 8.13 0.70 25.08
CA LEU A 108 8.20 -0.57 24.40
C LEU A 108 9.60 -0.77 23.80
N ASP A 109 10.27 -1.83 24.22
CA ASP A 109 11.50 -2.37 23.64
C ASP A 109 11.37 -3.90 23.49
N PHE A 110 12.39 -4.53 22.91
CA PHE A 110 12.39 -5.97 22.65
C PHE A 110 12.19 -6.80 23.93
N ASP A 111 12.87 -6.46 25.03
CA ASP A 111 12.82 -7.21 26.28
C ASP A 111 11.47 -7.02 26.98
N ARG A 112 11.00 -5.77 27.06
CA ARG A 112 9.73 -5.41 27.70
C ARG A 112 8.52 -5.94 26.94
N SER A 113 8.62 -6.09 25.62
CA SER A 113 7.56 -6.69 24.81
C SER A 113 7.30 -8.16 25.15
N SER A 114 8.15 -8.80 25.95
CA SER A 114 8.08 -10.24 26.23
C SER A 114 8.07 -11.08 24.95
N PHE A 115 8.83 -10.63 23.94
CA PHE A 115 8.86 -11.23 22.61
C PHE A 115 9.22 -12.72 22.68
N ARG A 116 8.45 -13.54 21.95
CA ARG A 116 8.72 -14.96 21.74
C ARG A 116 8.47 -15.30 20.29
N VAL A 117 9.27 -16.22 19.77
CA VAL A 117 9.12 -16.75 18.43
C VAL A 117 9.14 -18.27 18.47
N SER A 118 8.29 -18.92 17.69
CA SER A 118 8.25 -20.38 17.60
C SER A 118 7.86 -20.85 16.21
N ARG A 119 8.25 -22.07 15.84
CA ARG A 119 7.79 -22.69 14.59
C ARG A 119 6.45 -23.36 14.84
N VAL A 120 5.47 -23.03 14.01
CA VAL A 120 4.12 -23.62 14.04
C VAL A 120 3.80 -24.43 12.78
N GLY A 121 4.75 -24.48 11.84
CA GLY A 121 4.70 -25.31 10.63
C GLY A 121 6.08 -25.42 9.99
N ASP A 122 6.16 -26.09 8.84
CA ASP A 122 7.44 -26.26 8.11
C ASP A 122 7.99 -24.91 7.65
N ASN A 123 7.11 -24.05 7.17
CA ASN A 123 7.40 -22.72 6.63
C ASN A 123 6.62 -21.62 7.36
N VAL A 124 6.22 -21.87 8.62
CA VAL A 124 5.44 -20.90 9.38
C VAL A 124 6.05 -20.67 10.74
N VAL A 125 6.34 -19.41 11.01
CA VAL A 125 6.88 -18.92 12.27
C VAL A 125 5.85 -18.02 12.94
N GLU A 126 5.58 -18.24 14.21
CA GLU A 126 4.67 -17.43 15.01
C GLU A 126 5.48 -16.55 15.96
N ALA A 127 5.25 -15.24 15.88
CA ALA A 127 5.73 -14.26 16.83
C ALA A 127 4.61 -13.87 17.80
N SER A 128 4.93 -13.78 19.08
CA SER A 128 4.03 -13.30 20.12
C SER A 128 4.74 -12.29 21.01
N PHE A 129 4.08 -11.17 21.28
CA PHE A 129 4.63 -10.05 22.05
C PHE A 129 3.50 -9.19 22.62
N ASN A 130 3.80 -8.27 23.53
CA ASN A 130 2.85 -7.33 24.11
C ASN A 130 3.26 -5.89 23.79
N VAL A 131 2.36 -5.13 23.17
CA VAL A 131 2.64 -3.73 22.75
C VAL A 131 2.43 -2.68 23.85
N TYR A 132 1.75 -3.05 24.94
CA TYR A 132 1.63 -2.27 26.18
C TYR A 132 1.87 -3.17 27.41
N PRO A 133 3.12 -3.54 27.70
CA PRO A 133 3.45 -4.53 28.74
C PRO A 133 2.89 -4.19 30.13
N ASP A 134 2.75 -2.90 30.42
CA ASP A 134 2.28 -2.40 31.72
C ASP A 134 0.74 -2.42 31.85
N MET A 135 0.01 -2.72 30.77
CA MET A 135 -1.45 -2.69 30.70
C MET A 135 -2.10 -4.09 30.63
N GLY A 136 -1.28 -5.15 30.75
CA GLY A 136 -1.74 -6.54 30.80
C GLY A 136 -1.96 -7.18 29.42
N THR A 137 -2.53 -8.39 29.43
CA THR A 137 -2.58 -9.31 28.27
C THR A 137 -3.57 -8.92 27.17
N ALA A 138 -4.43 -7.92 27.39
CA ALA A 138 -5.31 -7.38 26.34
C ALA A 138 -4.52 -6.78 25.17
N TYR A 139 -3.25 -6.46 25.39
CA TYR A 139 -2.32 -5.90 24.42
C TYR A 139 -1.34 -6.93 23.86
N ASP A 140 -1.55 -8.21 24.16
CA ASP A 140 -0.84 -9.29 23.49
C ASP A 140 -1.19 -9.29 22.00
N ARG A 141 -0.19 -9.59 21.19
CA ARG A 141 -0.24 -9.71 19.75
C ARG A 141 0.36 -11.03 19.34
N GLN A 142 -0.20 -11.58 18.27
CA GLN A 142 0.25 -12.81 17.67
C GLN A 142 0.19 -12.65 16.16
N ILE A 143 1.32 -12.89 15.50
CA ILE A 143 1.47 -12.79 14.05
C ILE A 143 2.15 -14.05 13.55
N ARG A 144 1.59 -14.67 12.51
CA ARG A 144 2.22 -15.82 11.84
C ARG A 144 2.82 -15.39 10.52
N TYR A 145 4.11 -15.62 10.36
CA TYR A 145 4.87 -15.36 9.15
C TYR A 145 4.95 -16.63 8.33
N VAL A 146 4.42 -16.58 7.11
CA VAL A 146 4.63 -17.62 6.09
C VAL A 146 5.92 -17.30 5.38
N LEU A 147 6.83 -18.26 5.35
CA LEU A 147 8.19 -18.10 4.84
C LEU A 147 8.39 -18.87 3.54
N VAL A 148 9.15 -18.30 2.62
CA VAL A 148 9.62 -18.95 1.40
C VAL A 148 11.14 -18.96 1.36
N ARG A 149 11.71 -20.01 0.76
CA ARG A 149 13.15 -20.09 0.54
C ARG A 149 13.47 -19.51 -0.83
N GLU A 150 14.26 -18.44 -0.85
CA GLU A 150 14.85 -17.88 -2.06
C GLU A 150 16.37 -18.14 -2.09
N ASP A 151 17.03 -17.78 -3.19
CA ASP A 151 18.47 -17.99 -3.41
C ASP A 151 19.32 -17.40 -2.26
N ASP A 152 18.90 -16.23 -1.76
CA ASP A 152 19.60 -15.46 -0.72
C ASP A 152 19.09 -15.75 0.71
N GLY A 153 18.29 -16.80 0.90
CA GLY A 153 17.81 -17.26 2.21
C GLY A 153 16.29 -17.27 2.38
N TRP A 154 15.85 -17.39 3.64
CA TRP A 154 14.42 -17.32 3.97
C TRP A 154 13.90 -15.89 3.88
N ARG A 155 12.67 -15.76 3.38
CA ARG A 155 11.95 -14.50 3.22
C ARG A 155 10.51 -14.64 3.70
N VAL A 156 9.90 -13.55 4.14
CA VAL A 156 8.47 -13.48 4.49
C VAL A 156 7.66 -13.32 3.22
N ASP A 157 6.79 -14.27 2.94
CA ASP A 157 5.90 -14.25 1.77
C ASP A 157 4.47 -13.83 2.11
N ASP A 158 4.04 -14.03 3.35
CA ASP A 158 2.76 -13.56 3.87
C ASP A 158 2.81 -13.40 5.40
N MET A 159 1.92 -12.56 5.92
CA MET A 159 1.64 -12.43 7.35
C MET A 159 0.17 -12.76 7.61
N LEU A 160 -0.07 -13.80 8.40
CA LEU A 160 -1.39 -14.18 8.85
C LEU A 160 -1.68 -13.51 10.18
N LEU A 161 -2.67 -12.63 10.17
CA LEU A 161 -3.14 -11.87 11.32
C LEU A 161 -4.30 -12.64 11.99
N PRO A 162 -4.72 -12.26 13.21
CA PRO A 162 -5.91 -12.82 13.84
C PRO A 162 -7.13 -12.78 12.89
N GLN A 163 -8.08 -13.70 13.11
CA GLN A 163 -9.30 -13.85 12.31
C GLN A 163 -9.09 -14.36 10.87
N GLY A 164 -7.92 -14.92 10.56
CA GLY A 164 -7.66 -15.54 9.25
C GLY A 164 -7.38 -14.53 8.14
N ARG A 165 -7.05 -13.29 8.54
CA ARG A 165 -6.61 -12.22 7.65
C ARG A 165 -5.19 -12.49 7.15
N SER A 166 -4.91 -12.12 5.91
CA SER A 166 -3.62 -12.28 5.23
C SER A 166 -3.16 -10.93 4.71
N MET A 167 -1.90 -10.58 4.94
CA MET A 167 -1.30 -9.35 4.41
C MET A 167 -1.42 -9.31 2.89
N ARG A 168 -1.12 -10.40 2.18
CA ARG A 168 -1.29 -10.45 0.71
C ARG A 168 -2.72 -10.16 0.30
N ALA A 169 -3.69 -10.78 0.97
CA ALA A 169 -5.11 -10.59 0.66
C ALA A 169 -5.57 -9.15 0.94
N GLU A 170 -5.09 -8.55 2.03
CA GLU A 170 -5.39 -7.15 2.38
C GLU A 170 -4.82 -6.17 1.36
N ILE A 171 -3.53 -6.34 0.97
CA ILE A 171 -2.91 -5.48 -0.03
C ILE A 171 -3.65 -5.61 -1.37
N GLN A 172 -4.01 -6.84 -1.77
CA GLN A 172 -4.77 -7.05 -3.00
C GLN A 172 -6.15 -6.40 -2.95
N GLN A 173 -6.86 -6.54 -1.82
CA GLN A 173 -8.16 -5.90 -1.62
C GLN A 173 -8.04 -4.36 -1.67
N GLU A 174 -6.99 -3.80 -1.09
CA GLU A 174 -6.73 -2.37 -1.14
C GLU A 174 -6.42 -1.89 -2.57
N ASN A 175 -5.60 -2.64 -3.32
CA ASN A 175 -5.33 -2.39 -4.74
C ASN A 175 -6.61 -2.38 -5.57
N ASP A 176 -7.46 -3.39 -5.38
CA ASP A 176 -8.73 -3.52 -6.08
C ASP A 176 -9.68 -2.36 -5.72
N ALA A 177 -9.71 -1.95 -4.45
CA ALA A 177 -10.50 -0.80 -4.00
C ALA A 177 -10.01 0.53 -4.60
N ILE A 178 -8.69 0.75 -4.66
CA ILE A 178 -8.11 1.93 -5.32
C ILE A 178 -8.48 1.96 -6.80
N LEU A 179 -8.33 0.83 -7.50
CA LEU A 179 -8.68 0.71 -8.92
C LEU A 179 -10.17 0.90 -9.17
N ALA A 180 -11.04 0.36 -8.30
CA ALA A 180 -12.48 0.52 -8.39
C ALA A 180 -12.88 2.00 -8.24
N ARG A 181 -12.37 2.70 -7.22
CA ARG A 181 -12.62 4.15 -7.04
C ARG A 181 -12.10 4.97 -8.20
N ALA A 182 -10.89 4.68 -8.69
CA ALA A 182 -10.30 5.38 -9.83
C ALA A 182 -11.12 5.20 -11.14
N ARG A 183 -11.82 4.07 -11.28
CA ARG A 183 -12.76 3.78 -12.39
C ARG A 183 -14.15 4.37 -12.20
N ASP A 184 -14.48 4.83 -11.01
CA ASP A 184 -15.77 5.43 -10.70
C ASP A 184 -15.72 6.93 -11.03
N LEU A 185 -16.48 7.33 -12.07
CA LEU A 185 -16.56 8.73 -12.48
C LEU A 185 -17.29 9.59 -11.44
N GLY A 186 -18.31 9.03 -10.77
CA GLY A 186 -19.07 9.75 -9.76
C GLY A 186 -18.20 10.09 -8.55
N ASP A 187 -17.43 9.11 -8.06
CA ASP A 187 -16.44 9.31 -6.99
C ASP A 187 -15.37 10.32 -7.39
N THR A 188 -14.77 10.13 -8.57
CA THR A 188 -13.73 11.02 -9.09
C THR A 188 -14.23 12.46 -9.25
N ALA A 189 -15.39 12.66 -9.87
CA ALA A 189 -15.98 13.98 -10.06
C ALA A 189 -16.39 14.60 -8.71
N GLY A 190 -16.92 13.80 -7.78
CA GLY A 190 -17.27 14.22 -6.43
C GLY A 190 -16.08 14.85 -5.70
N TRP A 191 -14.92 14.21 -5.72
CA TRP A 191 -13.69 14.77 -5.15
C TRP A 191 -13.23 16.04 -5.85
N VAL A 192 -13.25 16.08 -7.19
CA VAL A 192 -12.88 17.30 -7.94
C VAL A 192 -13.77 18.47 -7.56
N PHE A 193 -15.09 18.30 -7.56
CA PHE A 193 -16.01 19.39 -7.19
C PHE A 193 -15.95 19.76 -5.71
N ASN A 194 -15.64 18.81 -4.82
CA ASN A 194 -15.36 19.11 -3.42
C ASN A 194 -14.15 20.06 -3.29
N TYR A 195 -13.03 19.73 -3.95
CA TYR A 195 -11.83 20.58 -3.93
C TYR A 195 -12.03 21.94 -4.59
N LEU A 196 -12.79 22.00 -5.69
CA LEU A 196 -13.12 23.28 -6.31
C LEU A 196 -14.03 24.15 -5.44
N GLY A 197 -14.84 23.54 -4.57
CA GLY A 197 -15.73 24.25 -3.65
C GLY A 197 -15.02 24.84 -2.41
N SER A 198 -13.73 24.59 -2.23
CA SER A 198 -12.94 25.05 -1.07
C SER A 198 -11.69 25.79 -1.54
N GLU A 199 -11.60 27.09 -1.26
CA GLU A 199 -10.50 27.97 -1.69
C GLU A 199 -9.11 27.44 -1.25
N ASP A 200 -9.05 26.83 -0.06
CA ASP A 200 -7.85 26.25 0.55
C ASP A 200 -7.44 24.87 -0.01
N MET A 201 -8.28 24.24 -0.84
CA MET A 201 -8.02 22.91 -1.41
C MET A 201 -8.00 22.88 -2.94
N MET A 202 -8.16 24.03 -3.60
CA MET A 202 -8.21 24.11 -5.06
C MET A 202 -6.97 23.53 -5.75
N ASP A 203 -5.79 23.66 -5.13
CA ASP A 203 -4.55 23.07 -5.63
C ASP A 203 -4.58 21.53 -5.65
N ARG A 204 -5.38 20.90 -4.78
CA ARG A 204 -5.60 19.45 -4.74
C ARG A 204 -6.39 18.96 -5.95
N ALA A 205 -7.27 19.78 -6.52
CA ALA A 205 -7.99 19.45 -7.75
C ALA A 205 -7.03 19.18 -8.93
N ALA A 206 -5.85 19.81 -8.93
CA ALA A 206 -4.83 19.58 -9.95
C ALA A 206 -4.30 18.13 -10.00
N ARG A 207 -4.49 17.34 -8.92
CA ARG A 207 -4.13 15.91 -8.89
C ARG A 207 -4.98 15.06 -9.84
N PHE A 208 -6.14 15.56 -10.26
CA PHE A 208 -7.08 14.87 -11.15
C PHE A 208 -6.94 15.30 -12.60
N ILE A 209 -6.06 16.26 -12.88
CA ILE A 209 -5.89 16.85 -14.20
C ILE A 209 -4.81 16.08 -14.95
N ALA A 210 -5.15 15.63 -16.16
CA ALA A 210 -4.17 15.12 -17.10
C ALA A 210 -3.50 16.29 -17.81
N PHE A 211 -2.21 16.50 -17.55
CA PHE A 211 -1.43 17.56 -18.18
C PHE A 211 -0.75 17.10 -19.48
N PRO A 212 -0.69 17.97 -20.52
CA PRO A 212 -1.33 19.28 -20.57
C PRO A 212 -2.85 19.19 -20.71
N VAL A 213 -3.57 20.05 -20.01
CA VAL A 213 -5.04 20.11 -20.02
C VAL A 213 -5.52 21.16 -21.03
N GLN A 214 -6.62 20.90 -21.73
CA GLN A 214 -7.20 21.91 -22.62
C GLN A 214 -8.12 22.84 -21.83
N VAL A 215 -7.86 24.14 -21.83
CA VAL A 215 -8.72 25.14 -21.18
C VAL A 215 -9.31 26.07 -22.24
N CYS A 216 -10.63 26.13 -22.34
CA CYS A 216 -11.37 27.01 -23.23
C CYS A 216 -11.97 28.17 -22.45
N ASP A 217 -11.69 29.39 -22.89
CA ASP A 217 -12.23 30.61 -22.31
C ASP A 217 -13.74 30.77 -22.59
N PRO A 218 -14.43 31.75 -21.97
CA PRO A 218 -15.85 32.01 -22.22
C PRO A 218 -16.20 32.39 -23.67
N TYR A 219 -15.21 32.70 -24.51
CA TYR A 219 -15.39 33.04 -25.93
C TYR A 219 -15.11 31.84 -26.86
N GLY A 220 -14.65 30.72 -26.32
CA GLY A 220 -14.39 29.47 -27.04
C GLY A 220 -12.97 29.33 -27.59
N ALA A 221 -12.05 30.23 -27.26
CA ALA A 221 -10.64 30.04 -27.57
C ALA A 221 -10.03 29.05 -26.56
N CYS A 222 -9.40 27.99 -27.07
CA CYS A 222 -8.82 26.93 -26.25
C CYS A 222 -7.29 26.96 -26.30
N ALA A 223 -6.65 26.73 -25.15
CA ALA A 223 -5.21 26.59 -25.03
C ALA A 223 -4.86 25.33 -24.22
N ALA A 224 -3.75 24.67 -24.56
CA ALA A 224 -3.18 23.63 -23.74
C ALA A 224 -2.36 24.25 -22.61
N MET A 225 -2.72 23.96 -21.36
CA MET A 225 -2.08 24.50 -20.17
C MET A 225 -1.29 23.43 -19.43
N LYS A 226 -0.13 23.82 -18.89
CA LYS A 226 0.68 22.99 -18.00
C LYS A 226 0.25 23.21 -16.55
N ARG A 227 0.73 22.36 -15.64
CA ARG A 227 0.41 22.42 -14.21
C ARG A 227 0.78 23.75 -13.56
N ASP A 228 1.88 24.36 -14.01
CA ASP A 228 2.43 25.61 -13.49
C ASP A 228 1.94 26.86 -14.24
N ASP A 229 1.00 26.71 -15.18
CA ASP A 229 0.43 27.86 -15.91
C ASP A 229 -0.49 28.65 -14.96
N PRO A 230 -0.22 29.94 -14.68
CA PRO A 230 -1.03 30.73 -13.74
C PRO A 230 -2.49 30.89 -14.19
N ARG A 231 -2.77 30.76 -15.49
CA ARG A 231 -4.13 30.82 -16.04
C ARG A 231 -4.97 29.61 -15.67
N LEU A 232 -4.33 28.48 -15.33
CA LEU A 232 -5.04 27.29 -14.87
C LEU A 232 -5.76 27.57 -13.56
N MET A 233 -5.08 28.20 -12.59
CA MET A 233 -5.69 28.50 -11.29
C MET A 233 -6.88 29.45 -11.44
N GLN A 234 -6.80 30.46 -12.32
CA GLN A 234 -7.92 31.34 -12.64
C GLN A 234 -9.12 30.58 -13.22
N ALA A 235 -8.86 29.56 -14.05
CA ALA A 235 -9.92 28.73 -14.62
C ALA A 235 -10.55 27.80 -13.56
N LEU A 236 -9.76 27.25 -12.63
CA LEU A 236 -10.27 26.45 -11.51
C LEU A 236 -11.09 27.30 -10.54
N ASP A 237 -10.64 28.51 -10.24
CA ASP A 237 -11.33 29.48 -9.37
C ASP A 237 -12.71 29.84 -9.94
N ALA A 238 -12.78 30.14 -11.25
CA ALA A 238 -14.04 30.39 -11.94
C ALA A 238 -15.01 29.19 -11.90
N LEU A 239 -14.50 27.95 -11.91
CA LEU A 239 -15.33 26.76 -11.71
C LEU A 239 -15.85 26.67 -10.27
N GLY A 240 -15.01 26.97 -9.28
CA GLY A 240 -15.37 26.98 -7.85
C GLY A 240 -16.49 27.97 -7.52
N ASP A 241 -16.39 29.20 -8.00
CA ASP A 241 -17.41 30.25 -7.80
C ASP A 241 -18.77 29.90 -8.42
N SER A 242 -18.75 29.10 -9.50
CA SER A 242 -19.95 28.65 -10.21
C SER A 242 -20.61 27.40 -9.60
N SER A 243 -20.08 26.89 -8.46
CA SER A 243 -20.43 25.62 -7.85
C SER A 243 -21.59 25.58 -6.82
N PRO A 244 -22.43 26.63 -6.55
CA PRO A 244 -23.47 26.49 -5.51
C PRO A 244 -24.59 25.50 -5.88
N ASN A 245 -24.62 24.99 -7.13
CA ASN A 245 -25.40 23.84 -7.52
C ASN A 245 -24.45 22.76 -8.05
N LEU A 246 -24.02 21.84 -7.18
CA LEU A 246 -23.27 20.65 -7.59
C LEU A 246 -24.01 20.01 -8.78
N PRO A 247 -23.35 19.82 -9.95
CA PRO A 247 -23.98 19.14 -11.06
C PRO A 247 -24.48 17.77 -10.58
N LEU A 248 -25.58 17.28 -11.15
CA LEU A 248 -26.07 15.94 -10.85
C LEU A 248 -24.96 14.95 -11.24
N LEU A 249 -24.23 14.45 -10.23
CA LEU A 249 -23.13 13.53 -10.45
C LEU A 249 -23.69 12.18 -10.92
N PRO A 250 -23.01 11.49 -11.85
CA PRO A 250 -23.38 10.12 -12.19
C PRO A 250 -23.30 9.26 -10.93
N LYS A 251 -24.24 8.31 -10.78
CA LYS A 251 -24.16 7.34 -9.69
C LYS A 251 -23.03 6.35 -9.99
N SER A 252 -22.56 5.68 -8.94
CA SER A 252 -21.59 4.61 -9.06
C SER A 252 -22.10 3.54 -10.05
N GLY A 253 -21.27 3.23 -11.05
CA GLY A 253 -21.58 2.27 -12.11
C GLY A 253 -22.42 2.80 -13.28
N ASP A 254 -22.91 4.05 -13.26
CA ASP A 254 -23.71 4.61 -14.37
C ASP A 254 -22.88 4.78 -15.65
N VAL A 255 -21.59 5.02 -15.50
CA VAL A 255 -20.66 5.25 -16.61
C VAL A 255 -19.61 4.16 -16.65
N GLU A 256 -19.68 3.32 -17.68
CA GLU A 256 -18.64 2.33 -17.96
C GLU A 256 -17.30 3.01 -18.24
N ALA A 257 -16.24 2.52 -17.59
CA ALA A 257 -14.87 2.99 -17.72
C ALA A 257 -14.17 2.33 -18.92
N THR A 258 -14.13 3.03 -20.05
CA THR A 258 -13.54 2.55 -21.30
C THR A 258 -12.45 3.52 -21.76
N ASP A 259 -11.26 3.03 -22.10
CA ASP A 259 -10.13 3.90 -22.49
C ASP A 259 -10.52 4.84 -23.64
N GLY A 260 -10.21 6.13 -23.46
CA GLY A 260 -10.55 7.21 -24.39
C GLY A 260 -11.98 7.73 -24.29
N LYS A 261 -12.85 7.12 -23.46
CA LYS A 261 -14.22 7.62 -23.26
C LYS A 261 -14.19 8.96 -22.56
N VAL A 262 -14.96 9.91 -23.09
CA VAL A 262 -15.10 11.27 -22.57
C VAL A 262 -16.51 11.50 -22.03
N VAL A 263 -16.61 12.06 -20.84
CA VAL A 263 -17.88 12.47 -20.22
C VAL A 263 -17.77 13.89 -19.70
N ALA A 264 -18.72 14.72 -20.12
CA ALA A 264 -18.83 16.11 -19.68
C ALA A 264 -19.67 16.20 -18.39
N ILE A 265 -19.15 16.83 -17.35
CA ILE A 265 -19.87 17.16 -16.12
C ILE A 265 -19.61 18.64 -15.81
N GLY A 266 -20.64 19.47 -15.96
CA GLY A 266 -20.51 20.92 -15.86
C GLY A 266 -19.48 21.48 -16.84
N GLY A 267 -18.54 22.28 -16.33
CA GLY A 267 -17.43 22.86 -17.09
C GLY A 267 -16.28 21.90 -17.38
N LEU A 268 -16.34 20.63 -16.99
CA LEU A 268 -15.22 19.68 -17.08
C LEU A 268 -15.50 18.54 -18.06
N ASP A 269 -14.53 18.17 -18.89
CA ASP A 269 -14.51 16.88 -19.59
C ASP A 269 -13.56 15.91 -18.89
N PHE A 270 -14.13 14.80 -18.42
CA PHE A 270 -13.41 13.68 -17.86
C PHE A 270 -13.15 12.64 -18.95
N THR A 271 -11.88 12.27 -19.15
CA THR A 271 -11.49 11.18 -20.04
C THR A 271 -10.98 10.01 -19.21
N PHE A 272 -11.49 8.81 -19.48
CA PHE A 272 -10.93 7.60 -18.88
C PHE A 272 -9.66 7.20 -19.63
N GLN A 273 -8.53 7.18 -18.92
CA GLN A 273 -7.23 6.78 -19.47
C GLN A 273 -6.31 6.32 -18.35
N ASN A 274 -5.34 5.46 -18.66
CA ASN A 274 -4.38 4.95 -17.68
C ASN A 274 -5.04 4.37 -16.42
N ARG A 275 -6.18 3.68 -16.60
CA ARG A 275 -6.99 3.04 -15.55
C ARG A 275 -7.78 4.00 -14.64
N ALA A 276 -7.92 5.27 -14.98
CA ALA A 276 -8.70 6.21 -14.17
C ALA A 276 -9.36 7.34 -14.97
N TRP A 277 -10.32 8.03 -14.35
CA TRP A 277 -10.90 9.25 -14.90
C TRP A 277 -9.98 10.46 -14.63
N TRP A 278 -9.74 11.26 -15.67
CA TRP A 278 -8.91 12.46 -15.59
C TRP A 278 -9.63 13.65 -16.20
N VAL A 279 -9.53 14.81 -15.57
CA VAL A 279 -9.92 16.07 -16.20
C VAL A 279 -8.94 16.35 -17.33
N THR A 280 -9.46 16.37 -18.55
CA THR A 280 -8.69 16.60 -19.79
C THR A 280 -9.06 17.91 -20.47
N LYS A 281 -10.24 18.45 -20.14
CA LYS A 281 -10.69 19.75 -20.61
C LYS A 281 -11.45 20.53 -19.54
N ILE A 282 -11.23 21.83 -19.51
CA ILE A 282 -12.03 22.83 -18.80
C ILE A 282 -12.67 23.74 -19.86
N ASP A 283 -13.99 23.82 -19.92
CA ASP A 283 -14.74 24.61 -20.90
C ASP A 283 -15.63 25.64 -20.18
N LEU A 284 -15.09 26.85 -20.00
CA LEU A 284 -15.73 27.91 -19.21
C LEU A 284 -17.03 28.45 -19.85
N ARG A 285 -17.28 28.16 -21.13
CA ARG A 285 -18.54 28.50 -21.81
C ARG A 285 -19.75 27.77 -21.25
N ARG A 286 -19.51 26.63 -20.58
CA ARG A 286 -20.57 25.80 -20.00
C ARG A 286 -20.97 26.25 -18.61
N LEU A 287 -20.23 27.20 -18.03
CA LEU A 287 -20.63 27.80 -16.77
C LEU A 287 -21.86 28.68 -16.99
N PRO A 288 -22.81 28.71 -16.05
CA PRO A 288 -23.88 29.70 -16.09
C PRO A 288 -23.22 31.08 -16.22
N GLN A 289 -23.64 31.88 -17.21
CA GLN A 289 -23.14 33.25 -17.31
C GLN A 289 -23.44 33.94 -15.98
N MET A 290 -22.38 34.28 -15.23
CA MET A 290 -22.52 35.25 -14.15
C MET A 290 -23.09 36.51 -14.81
N LEU A 291 -24.35 36.80 -14.53
CA LEU A 291 -24.95 38.09 -14.84
C LEU A 291 -23.96 39.15 -14.33
N ALA A 292 -23.60 40.05 -15.24
CA ALA A 292 -22.63 41.15 -15.11
C ALA A 292 -22.58 41.80 -13.71
N PRO A 293 -21.43 42.40 -13.31
CA PRO A 293 -21.22 42.92 -11.97
C PRO A 293 -22.35 43.85 -11.53
N ARG A 294 -22.78 43.71 -10.27
CA ARG A 294 -23.51 44.78 -9.60
C ARG A 294 -22.57 45.98 -9.58
N HIS A 295 -22.83 46.93 -10.47
CA HIS A 295 -22.34 48.29 -10.31
C HIS A 295 -22.94 48.83 -9.00
N GLU A 296 -22.09 49.00 -7.99
CA GLU A 296 -22.24 50.06 -6.99
C GLU A 296 -21.36 51.25 -7.37
#